data_AF-A0A7K0ZBL2-F1
#
_entry.id   AF-A0A7K0ZBL2-F1
#
_cell.length_a   1.000
_cell.length_b   1.000
_cell.length_c   1.000
_cell.angle_alpha   90.00
_cell.angle_beta   90.00
_cell.angle_gamma   90.00
#
_symmetry.space_group_name_H-M   'P 1'
#
loop_
_entity.id
_entity.type
_entity.pdbx_description
1 polymer ?
#
loop_
_entity_poly.entity_id
_entity_poly.type
_entity_poly.pdbx_seq_one_letter_code
_entity_poly.pdbx_strand_id
1 'polypeptide(L)' 'MSILGTRVVRIEDPRFLTGEGTYIANLPMPGAVHLTFVRSPIAHATITGFDASEALAMPG' A
#
# COMPACT_ATOMS: atom_id res chain seq x y z
N MET A 1 -2.24 15.72 36.83
CA MET A 1 -3.34 16.33 36.06
C MET A 1 -4.04 15.20 35.32
N SER A 2 -5.37 15.06 35.43
CA SER A 2 -6.10 13.95 34.80
C SER A 2 -6.17 14.14 33.29
N ILE A 3 -6.05 13.04 32.53
CA ILE A 3 -6.27 13.02 31.06
C ILE A 3 -7.75 13.05 30.69
N LEU A 4 -8.65 12.81 31.66
CA LEU A 4 -10.09 12.79 31.45
C LEU A 4 -10.68 14.18 31.69
N GLY A 5 -11.48 14.69 30.74
CA GLY A 5 -12.19 15.96 30.85
C GLY A 5 -11.33 17.22 30.62
N THR A 6 -10.11 17.07 30.10
CA THR A 6 -9.18 18.18 29.86
C THR A 6 -8.64 18.15 28.43
N ARG A 7 -8.14 19.28 27.93
CA ARG A 7 -7.43 19.34 26.64
C ARG A 7 -6.08 18.63 26.79
N VAL A 8 -5.87 17.57 26.01
CA VAL A 8 -4.61 16.81 25.96
C VAL A 8 -3.99 16.97 24.57
N VAL A 9 -2.69 17.20 24.52
CA VAL A 9 -1.93 17.21 23.25
C VAL A 9 -1.75 15.77 22.78
N ARG A 10 -2.04 15.50 21.50
CA ARG A 10 -1.86 14.17 20.91
C ARG A 10 -0.37 13.82 20.86
N ILE A 11 -0.05 12.60 21.27
CA ILE A 11 1.34 12.11 21.34
C ILE A 11 1.83 11.63 19.96
N GLU A 12 0.92 11.38 19.04
CA GLU A 12 1.17 10.90 17.69
C GLU A 12 1.46 12.06 16.72
N ASP A 13 1.11 13.30 17.09
CA ASP A 13 1.26 14.46 16.20
C ASP A 13 2.70 14.72 15.77
N PRO A 14 3.72 14.66 16.66
CA PRO A 14 5.09 14.86 16.24
C PRO A 14 5.49 13.96 15.06
N ARG A 15 5.27 12.63 15.16
CA ARG A 15 5.67 11.70 14.08
C ARG A 15 4.86 11.87 12.80
N PHE A 16 3.59 12.26 12.88
CA PHE A 16 2.77 12.46 11.69
C PHE A 16 3.08 13.78 10.99
N LEU A 17 3.34 14.83 11.76
CA LEU A 17 3.66 16.15 11.22
C LEU A 17 5.09 16.23 10.66
N THR A 18 6.01 15.38 11.10
CA THR A 18 7.39 15.29 10.60
C THR A 18 7.59 14.25 9.49
N GLY A 19 6.55 13.49 9.12
CA GLY A 19 6.65 12.42 8.11
C GLY A 19 7.34 11.15 8.61
N GLU A 20 7.55 11.01 9.91
CA GLU A 20 8.14 9.84 10.57
C GLU A 20 7.13 8.72 10.87
N GLY A 21 5.86 8.90 10.47
CA GLY A 21 4.85 7.86 10.56
C GLY A 21 5.19 6.64 9.69
N THR A 22 5.14 5.44 10.26
CA THR A 22 5.26 4.19 9.49
C THR A 22 3.88 3.74 9.00
N TYR A 23 3.80 3.44 7.70
CA TYR A 23 2.64 2.92 6.99
C TYR A 23 3.09 1.78 6.08
N ILE A 24 2.14 1.01 5.53
CA ILE A 24 2.45 -0.16 4.70
C ILE A 24 3.38 0.20 3.52
N ALA A 25 3.15 1.35 2.90
CA ALA A 25 3.91 1.79 1.73
C ALA A 25 5.35 2.26 2.02
N ASN A 26 5.73 2.52 3.28
CA ASN A 26 7.08 2.97 3.65
C ASN A 26 7.82 1.96 4.53
N LEU A 27 7.34 0.71 4.60
CA LEU A 27 8.05 -0.36 5.29
C LEU A 27 9.40 -0.62 4.60
N PRO A 28 10.51 -0.67 5.35
CA PRO A 28 11.81 -1.02 4.79
C PRO A 28 11.83 -2.53 4.51
N MET A 29 11.61 -2.90 3.25
CA MET A 29 11.59 -4.31 2.80
C MET A 29 12.69 -4.53 1.77
N PRO A 30 13.91 -4.90 2.19
CA PRO A 30 15.01 -5.18 1.27
C PRO A 30 14.64 -6.29 0.27
N GLY A 31 14.83 -6.02 -1.02
CA GLY A 31 14.51 -6.98 -2.09
C GLY A 31 13.02 -7.11 -2.42
N ALA A 32 12.14 -6.30 -1.82
CA ALA A 32 10.74 -6.28 -2.23
C ALA A 32 10.57 -5.77 -3.66
N VAL A 33 9.62 -6.37 -4.37
CA VAL A 33 9.19 -5.97 -5.71
C VAL A 33 7.78 -5.38 -5.65
N HIS A 34 7.40 -4.63 -6.68
CA HIS A 34 6.03 -4.16 -6.84
C HIS A 34 5.21 -5.20 -7.61
N LEU A 35 3.95 -5.38 -7.21
CA LEU A 35 3.00 -6.22 -7.92
C LEU A 35 1.80 -5.39 -8.39
N THR A 36 1.22 -5.82 -9.50
CA THR A 36 -0.04 -5.28 -10.01
C THR A 36 -0.91 -6.41 -10.55
N PHE A 37 -2.21 -6.19 -10.64
CA PHE A 37 -3.17 -7.16 -11.11
C PHE A 37 -3.85 -6.68 -12.39
N VAL A 38 -3.89 -7.53 -13.41
CA VAL A 38 -4.83 -7.37 -14.52
C VAL A 38 -6.19 -7.87 -14.04
N ARG A 39 -7.19 -6.98 -14.07
CA ARG A 39 -8.55 -7.28 -13.59
C ARG A 39 -9.48 -7.58 -14.75
N SER A 40 -10.47 -8.44 -14.53
CA SER A 40 -11.49 -8.72 -15.52
C SER A 40 -12.27 -7.45 -15.85
N PRO A 41 -12.44 -7.09 -17.13
CA PRO A 41 -13.35 -6.02 -17.54
C PRO A 41 -14.82 -6.51 -17.57
N ILE A 42 -15.05 -7.82 -17.41
CA ILE A 42 -16.38 -8.45 -17.50
C ILE A 42 -16.79 -8.99 -16.13
N ALA A 43 -18.04 -8.72 -15.73
CA ALA A 43 -18.56 -9.12 -14.44
C ALA A 43 -18.75 -10.65 -14.29
N HIS A 44 -19.11 -11.34 -15.39
CA HIS A 44 -19.32 -12.79 -15.40
C HIS A 44 -18.93 -13.38 -16.76
N ALA A 45 -17.89 -14.21 -16.75
CA ALA A 45 -17.40 -14.93 -17.92
C ALA A 45 -16.50 -16.09 -17.47
N THR A 46 -16.31 -17.08 -18.36
CA THR A 46 -15.25 -18.07 -18.22
C THR A 46 -13.98 -17.53 -18.86
N ILE A 47 -12.84 -17.61 -18.18
CA ILE A 47 -11.53 -17.27 -18.75
C ILE A 47 -11.14 -18.40 -19.72
N THR A 48 -11.04 -18.10 -21.01
CA THR A 48 -10.66 -19.08 -22.05
C THR A 48 -9.15 -19.08 -22.34
N GLY A 49 -8.44 -18.02 -21.96
CA GLY A 49 -6.99 -17.89 -22.12
C GLY A 49 -6.51 -16.50 -21.69
N PHE A 50 -5.19 -16.33 -21.59
CA PHE A 50 -4.51 -15.06 -21.41
C PHE A 50 -3.13 -15.13 -22.06
N ASP A 51 -2.58 -13.98 -22.44
CA ASP A 51 -1.21 -13.86 -22.92
C ASP A 51 -0.48 -12.81 -22.06
N ALA A 52 0.66 -13.21 -21.51
CA ALA A 52 1.52 -12.37 -20.68
C ALA A 52 2.92 -12.18 -21.29
N SER A 53 3.14 -12.63 -22.54
CA SER A 53 4.43 -12.63 -23.21
C SER A 53 5.08 -11.24 -23.26
N GLU A 54 4.31 -10.21 -23.62
CA GLU A 54 4.79 -8.83 -23.62
C GLU A 54 5.21 -8.36 -22.22
N ALA A 55 4.39 -8.64 -21.20
CA ALA A 55 4.71 -8.26 -19.82
C ALA A 55 5.98 -8.95 -19.30
N LEU A 56 6.21 -10.21 -19.67
CA LEU A 56 7.42 -10.95 -19.32
C LEU A 56 8.67 -10.49 -20.09
N ALA A 57 8.50 -9.92 -21.29
CA ALA A 57 9.61 -9.40 -22.09
C ALA A 57 10.05 -7.99 -21.66
N MET A 58 9.24 -7.29 -20.86
CA MET A 58 9.59 -5.96 -20.34
C MET A 58 10.73 -6.05 -19.31
N PRO A 59 11.75 -5.19 -19.39
CA PRO A 59 12.81 -5.16 -18.38
C PRO A 59 12.28 -4.65 -17.03
N GLY A 60 12.55 -5.41 -15.96
CA GLY A 60 12.15 -5.12 -14.58
C GLY A 60 12.55 -6.23 -13.62
#